data_AF-A0A2E0VYP1-F1
#
_entry.id   AF-A0A2E0VYP1-F1
#
_cell.length_a   1.000
_cell.length_b   1.000
_cell.length_c   1.000
_cell.angle_alpha   90.00
_cell.angle_beta   90.00
_cell.angle_gamma   90.00
#
_symmetry.space_group_name_H-M   'P 1'
#
loop_
_entity.id
_entity.type
_entity.pdbx_description
1 polymer ?
#
loop_
_entity_poly.entity_id
_entity_poly.type
_entity_poly.pdbx_seq_one_letter_code
_entity_poly.pdbx_strand_id
1 'polypeptide(L)'
;MRITALLMLLSFLFFTACSQEDALVTSDDEFSNDQEAIAKLIEDDEAVQSFEPNFNEEDVMSFYGKVAAEIFPVRVGQKMILTDRNYDVNIIGDSAFVSVTHTFDGKLFIAASYDEFTPGDSNVVDTLLQKDFITQVKRNIIMVKIGNHERPILNWKVKSVSLPEGGTLSENIEIKKMTLTFNDGEVIEIIEPTEYYFSRIPGFNNQIPVFGRNEDVIVNIELQSAYADTDFVSLTWGALRGMPHHRVKRKFDLVSSEFDGTYYQKIYQQTLKTHFIPGFRHAVINAMPKQVVFDDASEVELNSWGMPYAVR
;
A
#
# COMPACT_ATOMS: atom_id res chain seq x y z
N MET A 1 -1.03 -59.03 25.61
CA MET A 1 -1.89 -57.86 25.92
C MET A 1 -0.96 -56.72 26.32
N ARG A 2 -1.08 -55.56 25.65
CA ARG A 2 -0.41 -54.26 25.90
C ARG A 2 1.08 -54.14 25.54
N ILE A 3 1.36 -53.97 24.25
CA ILE A 3 2.54 -53.23 23.75
C ILE A 3 2.02 -52.22 22.70
N THR A 4 1.13 -51.34 23.14
CA THR A 4 0.50 -50.28 22.34
C THR A 4 0.47 -48.96 23.12
N ALA A 5 1.57 -48.64 23.82
CA ALA A 5 1.66 -47.43 24.65
C ALA A 5 3.05 -46.75 24.63
N LEU A 6 3.92 -47.06 23.66
CA LEU A 6 5.27 -46.46 23.58
C LEU A 6 5.59 -45.84 22.21
N LEU A 7 4.58 -45.63 21.35
CA LEU A 7 4.75 -45.00 20.03
C LEU A 7 3.83 -43.78 19.81
N MET A 8 3.27 -43.24 20.91
CA MET A 8 2.34 -42.10 20.90
C MET A 8 2.78 -41.04 21.93
N LEU A 9 4.09 -40.88 22.11
CA LEU A 9 4.71 -39.84 22.95
C LEU A 9 5.96 -39.23 22.30
N LEU A 10 6.05 -39.29 20.97
CA LEU A 10 7.15 -38.71 20.18
C LEU A 10 6.60 -37.89 18.99
N SER A 11 5.48 -37.21 19.20
CA SER A 11 4.80 -36.38 18.20
C SER A 11 4.34 -35.03 18.78
N PHE A 12 5.05 -34.51 19.78
CA PHE A 12 4.68 -33.27 20.49
C PHE A 12 5.82 -32.28 20.76
N LEU A 13 6.95 -32.35 20.03
CA LEU A 13 8.08 -31.43 20.25
C LEU A 13 8.72 -30.88 18.95
N PHE A 14 7.89 -30.43 18.00
CA PHE A 14 8.35 -29.59 16.88
C PHE A 14 7.41 -28.41 16.61
N PHE A 15 7.03 -27.67 17.66
CA PHE A 15 6.54 -26.30 17.53
C PHE A 15 7.41 -25.37 18.36
N THR A 16 8.52 -24.95 17.76
CA THR A 16 9.25 -23.73 18.13
C THR A 16 9.67 -23.04 16.85
N ALA A 17 9.55 -21.70 16.86
CA ALA A 17 9.82 -20.72 15.80
C ALA A 17 8.60 -20.27 14.99
N CYS A 18 7.82 -19.37 15.59
CA CYS A 18 7.51 -18.09 14.96
C CYS A 18 7.49 -17.02 16.06
N SER A 19 8.64 -16.43 16.33
CA SER A 19 8.73 -15.14 17.00
C SER A 19 8.20 -14.08 16.03
N GLN A 20 6.90 -13.77 16.12
CA GLN A 20 6.41 -12.46 15.71
C GLN A 20 6.57 -11.54 16.92
N GLU A 21 7.79 -11.02 17.09
CA GLU A 21 7.96 -9.73 17.74
C GLU A 21 7.69 -8.68 16.64
N ASP A 22 6.57 -7.97 16.79
CA ASP A 22 6.28 -6.60 16.30
C ASP A 22 4.77 -6.31 16.28
N ALA A 23 4.07 -6.80 17.30
CA ALA A 23 2.89 -6.12 17.81
C ALA A 23 3.21 -5.71 19.24
N LEU A 24 2.90 -4.47 19.61
CA LEU A 24 2.73 -4.10 21.01
C LEU A 24 1.60 -5.00 21.57
N VAL A 25 1.96 -6.18 22.06
CA VAL A 25 1.10 -7.01 22.92
C VAL A 25 1.35 -6.53 24.34
N THR A 26 1.07 -5.27 24.59
CA THR A 26 0.73 -4.80 25.92
C THR A 26 -0.72 -5.18 26.16
N SER A 27 -1.00 -5.86 27.27
CA SER A 27 -2.37 -6.11 27.71
C SER A 27 -3.12 -4.78 27.76
N ASP A 28 -4.39 -4.74 27.33
CA ASP A 28 -5.24 -3.53 27.26
C ASP A 28 -5.37 -2.74 28.59
N ASP A 29 -4.80 -3.24 29.68
CA ASP A 29 -4.82 -2.70 31.04
C ASP A 29 -3.63 -1.77 31.39
N GLU A 30 -2.67 -1.51 30.48
CA GLU A 30 -1.43 -0.75 30.83
C GLU A 30 -1.29 0.66 30.22
N PHE A 31 -2.23 1.15 29.42
CA PHE A 31 -2.09 2.51 28.87
C PHE A 31 -2.34 3.57 29.94
N SER A 32 -1.26 4.22 30.38
CA SER A 32 -1.32 5.24 31.43
C SER A 32 -1.62 6.65 30.89
N ASN A 33 -1.52 6.85 29.57
CA ASN A 33 -1.76 8.14 28.93
C ASN A 33 -2.61 8.02 27.64
N ASP A 34 -3.29 9.11 27.27
CA ASP A 34 -4.14 9.19 26.08
C ASP A 34 -3.35 8.99 24.78
N GLN A 35 -2.07 9.39 24.73
CA GLN A 35 -1.24 9.33 23.52
C GLN A 35 -0.93 7.88 23.11
N GLU A 36 -0.51 7.03 24.05
CA GLU A 36 -0.24 5.61 23.81
C GLU A 36 -1.52 4.86 23.44
N ALA A 37 -2.64 5.17 24.10
CA ALA A 37 -3.92 4.58 23.76
C ALA A 37 -4.39 4.96 22.35
N ILE A 38 -4.21 6.22 21.97
CA ILE A 38 -4.47 6.72 20.60
C ILE A 38 -3.60 5.99 19.58
N ALA A 39 -2.30 5.87 19.83
CA ALA A 39 -1.38 5.16 18.94
C ALA A 39 -1.79 3.69 18.77
N LYS A 40 -2.18 3.02 19.86
CA LYS A 40 -2.66 1.63 19.81
C LYS A 40 -3.95 1.48 19.01
N LEU A 41 -4.93 2.36 19.22
CA LEU A 41 -6.19 2.36 18.46
C LEU A 41 -5.96 2.56 16.95
N ILE A 42 -4.97 3.39 16.59
CA ILE A 42 -4.56 3.61 15.21
C ILE A 42 -3.87 2.37 14.65
N GLU A 43 -2.96 1.76 15.41
CA GLU A 43 -2.33 0.51 15.02
C GLU A 43 -3.37 -0.55 14.71
N ASP A 44 -4.43 -0.69 15.50
CA ASP A 44 -5.46 -1.72 15.33
C ASP A 44 -6.55 -1.38 14.29
N ASP A 45 -6.59 -0.15 13.76
CA ASP A 45 -7.63 0.26 12.80
C ASP A 45 -7.44 -0.42 11.43
N GLU A 46 -8.52 -1.04 10.93
CA GLU A 46 -8.49 -1.78 9.67
C GLU A 46 -8.12 -0.92 8.45
N ALA A 47 -8.48 0.37 8.44
CA ALA A 47 -8.12 1.29 7.37
C ALA A 47 -6.65 1.72 7.44
N VAL A 48 -6.00 1.57 8.58
CA VAL A 48 -4.57 1.82 8.70
C VAL A 48 -3.79 0.59 8.23
N GLN A 49 -4.14 -0.57 8.76
CA GLN A 49 -3.39 -1.81 8.54
C GLN A 49 -3.56 -2.44 7.16
N SER A 50 -4.71 -2.26 6.50
CA SER A 50 -4.96 -2.94 5.21
C SER A 50 -4.15 -2.37 4.04
N PHE A 51 -3.44 -1.26 4.24
CA PHE A 51 -2.50 -0.70 3.28
C PHE A 51 -1.27 -1.58 3.07
N GLU A 52 -0.60 -1.98 4.15
CA GLU A 52 0.71 -2.66 4.09
C GLU A 52 0.70 -3.95 3.24
N PRO A 53 -0.33 -4.82 3.33
CA PRO A 53 -0.39 -6.03 2.49
C PRO A 53 -0.43 -5.76 0.99
N ASN A 54 -0.95 -4.61 0.55
CA ASN A 54 -0.97 -4.22 -0.88
C ASN A 54 0.29 -3.42 -1.27
N PHE A 55 0.94 -2.78 -0.31
CA PHE A 55 2.21 -2.07 -0.52
C PHE A 55 3.40 -3.02 -0.59
N ASN A 56 3.39 -4.10 0.19
CA ASN A 56 4.43 -5.12 0.25
C ASN A 56 4.12 -6.33 -0.65
N GLU A 57 4.62 -6.39 -1.87
CA GLU A 57 4.32 -7.41 -2.91
C GLU A 57 5.22 -8.67 -2.81
N GLU A 58 5.34 -9.27 -1.62
CA GLU A 58 6.29 -10.37 -1.32
C GLU A 58 6.23 -11.63 -2.20
N ASP A 59 5.09 -11.89 -2.85
CA ASP A 59 4.89 -13.13 -3.62
C ASP A 59 5.59 -13.11 -4.98
N VAL A 60 6.34 -12.05 -5.32
CA VAL A 60 6.61 -11.78 -6.73
C VAL A 60 7.79 -12.54 -7.32
N MET A 61 8.96 -12.79 -6.72
CA MET A 61 10.03 -13.55 -7.43
C MET A 61 11.12 -14.20 -6.55
N SER A 62 11.54 -15.42 -6.93
CA SER A 62 12.72 -16.14 -6.41
C SER A 62 13.72 -16.48 -7.53
N PHE A 63 14.65 -15.59 -7.88
CA PHE A 63 15.74 -15.87 -8.84
C PHE A 63 16.97 -14.98 -8.54
N TYR A 64 18.13 -15.27 -9.12
CA TYR A 64 19.42 -14.58 -8.82
C TYR A 64 20.07 -14.07 -10.12
N GLY A 65 20.58 -12.84 -10.11
CA GLY A 65 21.59 -12.35 -11.07
C GLY A 65 21.56 -10.83 -11.31
N LYS A 66 22.72 -10.14 -11.24
CA LYS A 66 22.92 -8.71 -11.57
C LYS A 66 23.85 -8.57 -12.77
N VAL A 67 23.53 -7.73 -13.76
CA VAL A 67 24.45 -7.23 -14.81
C VAL A 67 23.98 -5.86 -15.35
N ALA A 68 24.94 -4.97 -15.63
CA ALA A 68 24.75 -3.59 -16.11
C ALA A 68 24.44 -3.47 -17.62
N ALA A 69 23.15 -3.54 -17.98
CA ALA A 69 22.66 -3.31 -19.34
C ALA A 69 21.19 -2.90 -19.36
N GLU A 70 20.72 -2.33 -20.47
CA GLU A 70 19.29 -2.14 -20.74
C GLU A 70 18.56 -3.49 -20.66
N ILE A 71 17.39 -3.50 -20.03
CA ILE A 71 16.63 -4.72 -19.77
C ILE A 71 15.18 -4.61 -20.25
N PHE A 72 14.59 -5.76 -20.58
CA PHE A 72 13.19 -5.91 -20.98
C PHE A 72 12.39 -6.52 -19.81
N PRO A 73 11.71 -5.72 -19.00
CA PRO A 73 11.03 -6.18 -17.79
C PRO A 73 9.79 -7.02 -18.13
N VAL A 74 9.73 -8.22 -17.56
CA VAL A 74 8.58 -9.14 -17.64
C VAL A 74 7.69 -8.99 -16.40
N ARG A 75 8.29 -8.84 -15.21
CA ARG A 75 7.56 -8.64 -13.95
C ARG A 75 8.29 -7.63 -13.07
N VAL A 76 7.52 -6.77 -12.43
CA VAL A 76 8.01 -5.74 -11.51
C VAL A 76 7.23 -5.87 -10.21
N GLY A 77 7.94 -6.11 -9.12
CA GLY A 77 7.37 -6.26 -7.78
C GLY A 77 8.21 -5.53 -6.75
N GLN A 78 7.64 -5.19 -5.60
CA GLN A 78 8.40 -4.61 -4.49
C GLN A 78 8.14 -5.35 -3.19
N LYS A 79 9.18 -5.55 -2.38
CA LYS A 79 9.04 -5.99 -1.00
C LYS A 79 9.28 -4.81 -0.08
N MET A 80 8.44 -4.65 0.94
CA MET A 80 8.53 -3.56 1.90
C MET A 80 8.57 -4.14 3.30
N ILE A 81 9.59 -3.79 4.07
CA ILE A 81 9.70 -4.14 5.48
C ILE A 81 9.49 -2.85 6.25
N LEU A 82 8.46 -2.81 7.10
CA LEU A 82 8.25 -1.68 7.98
C LEU A 82 9.36 -1.66 9.03
N THR A 83 10.08 -0.55 9.14
CA THR A 83 11.23 -0.40 10.04
C THR A 83 10.98 0.61 11.15
N ASP A 84 10.11 1.58 10.92
CA ASP A 84 9.79 2.61 11.90
C ASP A 84 8.32 3.04 11.81
N ARG A 85 7.72 3.29 12.98
CA ARG A 85 6.37 3.86 13.13
C ARG A 85 6.47 5.08 14.02
N ASN A 86 6.10 6.23 13.49
CA ASN A 86 6.02 7.47 14.24
C ASN A 86 4.59 8.01 14.27
N TYR A 87 4.13 8.35 15.48
CA TYR A 87 2.81 8.92 15.74
C TYR A 87 2.97 10.27 16.43
N ASP A 88 2.71 11.35 15.70
CA ASP A 88 2.66 12.69 16.27
C ASP A 88 1.21 13.02 16.66
N VAL A 89 0.94 13.01 17.97
CA VAL A 89 -0.41 13.14 18.54
C VAL A 89 -0.59 14.52 19.17
N ASN A 90 -1.44 15.34 18.57
CA ASN A 90 -1.82 16.65 19.09
C ASN A 90 -3.28 16.66 19.59
N ILE A 91 -3.46 16.74 20.90
CA ILE A 91 -4.78 16.74 21.56
C ILE A 91 -5.25 18.18 21.79
N ILE A 92 -6.42 18.52 21.24
CA ILE A 92 -7.08 19.82 21.37
C ILE A 92 -8.52 19.61 21.86
N GLY A 93 -8.71 19.70 23.18
CA GLY A 93 -10.01 19.46 23.81
C GLY A 93 -10.48 18.00 23.60
N ASP A 94 -11.66 17.83 23.00
CA ASP A 94 -12.24 16.51 22.71
C ASP A 94 -11.86 15.95 21.34
N SER A 95 -10.85 16.53 20.68
CA SER A 95 -10.32 16.07 19.40
C SER A 95 -8.82 15.83 19.48
N ALA A 96 -8.34 14.80 18.79
CA ALA A 96 -6.92 14.57 18.60
C ALA A 96 -6.61 14.49 17.11
N PHE A 97 -5.60 15.24 16.69
CA PHE A 97 -5.07 15.25 15.33
C PHE A 97 -3.77 14.48 15.34
N VAL A 98 -3.71 13.41 14.56
CA VAL A 98 -2.59 12.48 14.57
C VAL A 98 -1.96 12.43 13.19
N SER A 99 -0.67 12.74 13.10
CA SER A 99 0.12 12.48 11.90
C SER A 99 0.86 11.17 12.07
N VAL A 100 0.60 10.23 11.17
CA VAL A 100 1.20 8.90 11.15
C VAL A 100 2.24 8.86 10.06
N THR A 101 3.49 8.54 10.40
CA THR A 101 4.57 8.31 9.44
C THR A 101 5.10 6.90 9.63
N HIS A 102 5.00 6.07 8.59
CA HIS A 102 5.57 4.73 8.53
C HIS A 102 6.78 4.76 7.60
N THR A 103 7.94 4.32 8.06
CA THR A 103 9.14 4.18 7.22
C THR A 103 9.33 2.72 6.85
N PHE A 104 9.58 2.47 5.57
CA PHE A 104 9.81 1.15 5.03
C PHE A 104 11.18 1.05 4.36
N ASP A 105 11.88 -0.05 4.66
CA ASP A 105 12.99 -0.53 3.86
C ASP A 105 12.44 -1.37 2.71
N GLY A 106 12.58 -0.84 1.50
CA GLY A 106 12.07 -1.39 0.26
C GLY A 106 13.14 -2.12 -0.55
N LYS A 107 12.72 -3.19 -1.24
CA LYS A 107 13.48 -3.85 -2.30
C LYS A 107 12.60 -3.94 -3.55
N LEU A 108 13.01 -3.29 -4.63
CA LEU A 108 12.38 -3.41 -5.94
C LEU A 108 12.98 -4.61 -6.67
N PHE A 109 12.14 -5.54 -7.08
CA PHE A 109 12.48 -6.72 -7.85
C PHE A 109 12.01 -6.55 -9.29
N ILE A 110 12.94 -6.67 -10.23
CA ILE A 110 12.65 -6.59 -11.66
C ILE A 110 13.11 -7.89 -12.30
N ALA A 111 12.16 -8.69 -12.74
CA ALA A 111 12.42 -9.87 -13.53
C ALA A 111 12.39 -9.48 -15.00
N ALA A 112 13.51 -9.70 -15.69
CA ALA A 112 13.69 -9.22 -17.04
C ALA A 112 14.40 -10.25 -17.92
N SER A 113 14.44 -9.93 -19.21
CA SER A 113 15.34 -10.49 -20.22
C SER A 113 16.33 -9.41 -20.65
N TYR A 114 17.56 -9.78 -20.97
CA TYR A 114 18.48 -8.87 -21.67
C TYR A 114 18.22 -8.81 -23.18
N ASP A 115 17.63 -9.86 -23.73
CA ASP A 115 17.24 -9.92 -25.14
C ASP A 115 15.86 -9.30 -25.34
N GLU A 116 15.72 -8.51 -26.41
CA GLU A 116 14.43 -7.95 -26.83
C GLU A 116 13.48 -9.09 -27.23
N PHE A 117 12.24 -9.05 -26.72
CA PHE A 117 11.23 -10.05 -27.09
C PHE A 117 10.76 -9.84 -28.52
N THR A 118 11.01 -10.79 -29.41
CA THR A 118 10.40 -10.79 -30.75
C THR A 118 9.03 -11.46 -30.71
N PRO A 119 8.08 -11.08 -31.61
CA PRO A 119 6.76 -11.70 -31.65
C PRO A 119 6.85 -13.22 -31.89
N GLY A 120 6.60 -14.01 -30.86
CA GLY A 120 6.70 -15.48 -30.90
C GLY A 120 7.64 -16.08 -29.85
N ASP A 121 8.47 -15.26 -29.20
CA ASP A 121 9.30 -15.72 -28.09
C ASP A 121 8.44 -16.03 -26.86
N SER A 122 8.76 -17.12 -26.17
CA SER A 122 8.30 -17.29 -24.80
C SER A 122 8.94 -16.18 -23.96
N ASN A 123 8.18 -15.52 -23.09
CA ASN A 123 8.68 -14.51 -22.14
C ASN A 123 9.68 -15.14 -21.14
N VAL A 124 10.85 -15.55 -21.63
CA VAL A 124 11.89 -16.18 -20.83
C VAL A 124 12.50 -15.10 -19.96
N VAL A 125 12.40 -15.31 -18.66
CA VAL A 125 13.09 -14.49 -17.66
C VAL A 125 14.47 -15.10 -17.47
N ASP A 126 15.52 -14.35 -17.76
CA ASP A 126 16.91 -14.77 -17.55
C ASP A 126 17.57 -14.05 -16.36
N THR A 127 16.99 -12.94 -15.90
CA THR A 127 17.61 -12.02 -14.95
C THR A 127 16.63 -11.56 -13.88
N LEU A 128 17.14 -11.39 -12.65
CA LEU A 128 16.42 -10.74 -11.56
C LEU A 128 17.26 -9.64 -10.92
N LEU A 129 16.90 -8.40 -11.21
CA LEU A 129 17.49 -7.24 -10.58
C LEU A 129 16.83 -6.94 -9.24
N GLN A 130 17.63 -6.44 -8.32
CA GLN A 130 17.19 -6.02 -6.98
C GLN A 130 17.78 -4.65 -6.68
N LYS A 131 16.91 -3.69 -6.36
CA LYS A 131 17.29 -2.33 -5.98
C LYS A 131 16.75 -2.01 -4.60
N ASP A 132 17.64 -1.58 -3.72
CA ASP A 132 17.28 -1.20 -2.36
C ASP A 132 16.84 0.27 -2.34
N PHE A 133 15.84 0.59 -1.52
CA PHE A 133 15.36 1.96 -1.34
C PHE A 133 14.65 2.14 -0.01
N ILE A 134 14.50 3.39 0.42
CA ILE A 134 13.75 3.75 1.62
C ILE A 134 12.57 4.61 1.18
N THR A 135 11.40 4.31 1.71
CA THR A 135 10.17 5.07 1.43
C THR A 135 9.46 5.40 2.73
N GLN A 136 8.82 6.56 2.77
CA GLN A 136 7.99 6.98 3.89
C GLN A 136 6.56 7.08 3.42
N VAL A 137 5.63 6.56 4.22
CA VAL A 137 4.20 6.69 4.01
C VAL A 137 3.61 7.52 5.13
N LYS A 138 2.97 8.62 4.78
CA LYS A 138 2.33 9.59 5.67
C LYS A 138 0.82 9.53 5.52
N ARG A 139 0.10 9.68 6.62
CA ARG A 139 -1.35 9.88 6.65
C ARG A 139 -1.76 10.65 7.89
N ASN A 140 -2.89 11.31 7.83
CA ASN A 140 -3.48 12.04 8.94
C ASN A 140 -4.73 11.34 9.45
N ILE A 141 -4.92 11.32 10.76
CA ILE A 141 -6.06 10.70 11.43
C ILE A 141 -6.65 11.70 12.42
N ILE A 142 -7.97 11.83 12.39
CA ILE A 142 -8.72 12.63 13.35
C ILE A 142 -9.46 11.69 14.28
N MET A 143 -9.19 11.83 15.58
CA MET A 143 -9.89 11.10 16.63
C MET A 143 -10.76 12.04 17.45
N VAL A 144 -11.80 11.48 18.04
CA VAL A 144 -12.69 12.21 18.96
C VAL A 144 -12.82 11.46 20.27
N LYS A 145 -12.96 12.25 21.34
CA LYS A 145 -13.23 11.74 22.67
C LYS A 145 -14.70 11.33 22.78
N ILE A 146 -14.95 10.11 23.24
CA ILE A 146 -16.29 9.52 23.40
C ILE A 146 -16.64 9.22 24.87
N GLY A 147 -15.69 9.37 25.79
CA GLY A 147 -15.88 9.07 27.20
C GLY A 147 -14.76 9.60 28.08
N ASN A 148 -14.92 9.42 29.39
CA ASN A 148 -13.94 9.78 30.43
C ASN A 148 -13.81 8.63 31.44
N HIS A 149 -13.37 7.48 30.95
CA HIS A 149 -13.06 6.28 31.72
C HIS A 149 -11.62 6.33 32.25
N GLU A 150 -11.35 5.57 33.31
CA GLU A 150 -10.00 5.38 33.85
C GLU A 150 -9.05 4.73 32.84
N ARG A 151 -9.60 4.00 31.86
CA ARG A 151 -8.86 3.36 30.76
C ARG A 151 -8.88 4.26 29.52
N PRO A 152 -7.76 4.89 29.14
CA PRO A 152 -7.71 5.84 28.02
C PRO A 152 -8.16 5.25 26.68
N ILE A 153 -7.91 3.97 26.42
CA ILE A 153 -8.31 3.29 25.17
C ILE A 153 -9.82 3.29 24.91
N LEU A 154 -10.64 3.37 25.98
CA LEU A 154 -12.10 3.43 25.86
C LEU A 154 -12.61 4.86 25.62
N ASN A 155 -11.75 5.87 25.73
CA ASN A 155 -12.13 7.27 25.65
C ASN A 155 -12.05 7.83 24.24
N TRP A 156 -11.39 7.16 23.31
CA TRP A 156 -11.10 7.68 21.98
C TRP A 156 -11.66 6.79 20.89
N LYS A 157 -12.05 7.42 19.77
CA LYS A 157 -12.48 6.71 18.56
C LYS A 157 -11.97 7.44 17.32
N VAL A 158 -11.57 6.67 16.32
CA VAL A 158 -11.25 7.19 14.98
C VAL A 158 -12.52 7.79 14.37
N LYS A 159 -12.48 9.09 14.06
CA LYS A 159 -13.56 9.81 13.38
C LYS A 159 -13.35 9.83 11.87
N SER A 160 -12.13 10.18 11.44
CA SER A 160 -11.78 10.28 10.03
C SER A 160 -10.33 9.87 9.78
N VAL A 161 -10.06 9.36 8.59
CA VAL A 161 -8.72 8.98 8.11
C VAL A 161 -8.46 9.62 6.75
N SER A 162 -7.27 10.19 6.55
CA SER A 162 -6.85 10.67 5.23
C SER A 162 -6.44 9.49 4.33
N LEU A 163 -6.22 9.76 3.04
CA LEU A 163 -5.49 8.80 2.21
C LEU A 163 -4.01 8.78 2.61
N PRO A 164 -3.36 7.61 2.60
CA PRO A 164 -1.92 7.53 2.70
C PRO A 164 -1.24 7.98 1.41
N GLU A 165 -0.19 8.77 1.59
CA GLU A 165 0.76 9.16 0.56
C GLU A 165 2.13 8.66 0.95
N GLY A 166 2.88 8.11 0.00
CA GLY A 166 4.27 7.77 0.22
C GLY A 166 5.09 7.86 -1.04
N GLY A 167 6.36 7.54 -0.88
CA GLY A 167 7.33 7.66 -1.96
C GLY A 167 8.75 7.78 -1.44
N THR A 168 9.68 7.71 -2.37
CA THR A 168 11.06 8.12 -2.09
C THR A 168 11.16 9.64 -2.08
N LEU A 169 12.23 10.19 -1.51
CA LEU A 169 12.41 11.64 -1.36
C LEU A 169 12.76 12.37 -2.68
N SER A 170 12.44 11.78 -3.84
CA SER A 170 12.71 12.37 -5.16
C SER A 170 11.50 13.16 -5.65
N GLU A 171 11.74 14.38 -6.14
CA GLU A 171 10.71 15.25 -6.74
C GLU A 171 10.54 15.01 -8.26
N ASN A 172 11.24 14.02 -8.82
CA ASN A 172 11.23 13.76 -10.27
C ASN A 172 9.95 13.07 -10.76
N ILE A 173 9.14 12.53 -9.84
CA ILE A 173 7.85 11.92 -10.13
C ILE A 173 6.86 12.20 -9.00
N GLU A 174 5.65 12.64 -9.34
CA GLU A 174 4.64 13.00 -8.36
C GLU A 174 3.23 12.75 -8.90
N ILE A 175 2.40 12.04 -8.14
CA ILE A 175 0.97 11.92 -8.44
C ILE A 175 0.31 13.23 -8.01
N LYS A 176 -0.34 13.92 -8.95
CA LYS A 176 -1.00 15.21 -8.71
C LYS A 176 -2.48 15.09 -8.46
N LYS A 177 -3.12 14.12 -9.11
CA LYS A 177 -4.56 13.91 -8.98
C LYS A 177 -4.93 12.46 -9.26
N MET A 178 -5.87 11.96 -8.47
CA MET A 178 -6.56 10.71 -8.70
C MET A 178 -8.04 10.98 -8.88
N THR A 179 -8.58 10.49 -9.99
CA THR A 179 -10.01 10.56 -10.30
C THR A 179 -10.57 9.16 -10.46
N LEU A 180 -11.63 8.86 -9.72
CA LEU A 180 -12.35 7.61 -9.79
C LEU A 180 -13.70 7.87 -10.42
N THR A 181 -14.08 7.07 -11.40
CA THR A 181 -15.40 7.12 -12.03
C THR A 181 -16.08 5.79 -11.84
N PHE A 182 -17.24 5.84 -11.19
CA PHE A 182 -18.07 4.67 -10.89
C PHE A 182 -19.10 4.42 -12.01
N ASN A 183 -19.71 3.23 -12.01
CA ASN A 183 -20.65 2.83 -13.07
C ASN A 183 -21.94 3.65 -13.08
N ASP A 184 -22.30 4.25 -11.96
CA ASP A 184 -23.46 5.17 -11.84
C ASP A 184 -23.13 6.60 -12.31
N GLY A 185 -21.87 6.86 -12.68
CA GLY A 185 -21.38 8.16 -13.12
C GLY A 185 -20.94 9.08 -11.97
N GLU A 186 -20.98 8.62 -10.71
CA GLU A 186 -20.38 9.37 -9.60
C GLU A 186 -18.86 9.42 -9.78
N VAL A 187 -18.28 10.58 -9.46
CA VAL A 187 -16.85 10.87 -9.60
C VAL A 187 -16.29 11.32 -8.26
N ILE A 188 -15.19 10.69 -7.85
CA ILE A 188 -14.38 11.14 -6.72
C ILE A 188 -13.07 11.69 -7.28
N GLU A 189 -12.77 12.94 -6.96
CA GLU A 189 -11.51 13.60 -7.30
C GLU A 189 -10.69 13.88 -6.04
N ILE A 190 -9.43 13.47 -6.05
CA ILE A 190 -8.49 13.62 -4.93
C ILE A 190 -7.23 14.28 -5.49
N ILE A 191 -6.89 15.46 -4.95
CA ILE A 191 -5.70 16.25 -5.35
C ILE A 191 -4.63 16.20 -4.25
N GLU A 192 -5.05 16.19 -2.99
CA GLU A 192 -4.15 16.13 -1.83
C GLU A 192 -4.57 14.95 -0.93
N PRO A 193 -3.86 13.82 -0.98
CA PRO A 193 -4.27 12.59 -0.28
C PRO A 193 -4.29 12.76 1.24
N THR A 194 -3.34 13.51 1.80
CA THR A 194 -3.24 13.76 3.26
C THR A 194 -4.30 14.74 3.79
N GLU A 195 -4.92 15.52 2.90
CA GLU A 195 -5.99 16.48 3.23
C GLU A 195 -7.39 15.98 2.83
N TYR A 196 -7.47 14.87 2.09
CA TYR A 196 -8.73 14.25 1.73
C TYR A 196 -9.12 13.19 2.78
N TYR A 197 -10.14 13.48 3.58
CA TYR A 197 -10.56 12.63 4.69
C TYR A 197 -11.80 11.79 4.37
N PHE A 198 -11.71 10.50 4.69
CA PHE A 198 -12.87 9.61 4.78
C PHE A 198 -13.44 9.56 6.20
N SER A 199 -14.73 9.79 6.34
CA SER A 199 -15.45 9.63 7.60
C SER A 199 -15.70 8.16 7.92
N ARG A 200 -15.49 7.79 9.19
CA ARG A 200 -15.82 6.48 9.76
C ARG A 200 -17.20 6.47 10.42
N ILE A 201 -17.84 7.63 10.55
CA ILE A 201 -19.17 7.77 11.15
C ILE A 201 -20.21 7.77 10.02
N PRO A 202 -21.18 6.83 10.03
CA PRO A 202 -22.25 6.79 9.04
C PRO A 202 -23.05 8.10 9.00
N GLY A 203 -23.45 8.51 7.81
CA GLY A 203 -24.26 9.72 7.58
C GLY A 203 -23.48 11.03 7.46
N PHE A 204 -22.15 10.98 7.57
CA PHE A 204 -21.28 12.13 7.25
C PHE A 204 -20.77 12.05 5.81
N ASN A 205 -20.36 13.20 5.27
CA ASN A 205 -19.80 13.32 3.93
C ASN A 205 -18.50 12.50 3.79
N ASN A 206 -18.20 12.09 2.55
CA ASN A 206 -16.98 11.37 2.15
C ASN A 206 -16.78 10.08 2.96
N GLN A 207 -17.69 9.12 2.84
CA GLN A 207 -17.47 7.80 3.41
C GLN A 207 -16.49 7.00 2.57
N ILE A 208 -15.85 6.01 3.19
CA ILE A 208 -15.03 5.04 2.47
C ILE A 208 -15.88 4.39 1.38
N PRO A 209 -15.47 4.40 0.11
CA PRO A 209 -16.28 3.88 -0.98
C PRO A 209 -16.59 2.40 -0.78
N VAL A 210 -17.84 2.05 -1.07
CA VAL A 210 -18.38 0.69 -0.94
C VAL A 210 -18.80 0.20 -2.31
N PHE A 211 -18.06 -0.76 -2.84
CA PHE A 211 -18.31 -1.34 -4.15
C PHE A 211 -19.08 -2.64 -4.07
N GLY A 212 -19.89 -2.93 -5.08
CA GLY A 212 -20.38 -4.28 -5.34
C GLY A 212 -19.24 -5.21 -5.73
N ARG A 213 -19.52 -6.51 -5.78
CA ARG A 213 -18.58 -7.54 -6.25
C ARG A 213 -18.42 -7.47 -7.77
N ASN A 214 -17.18 -7.60 -8.25
CA ASN A 214 -16.83 -7.57 -9.67
C ASN A 214 -17.34 -6.31 -10.39
N GLU A 215 -17.45 -5.22 -9.67
CA GLU A 215 -17.86 -3.93 -10.19
C GLU A 215 -16.68 -3.27 -10.90
N ASP A 216 -16.95 -2.66 -12.05
CA ASP A 216 -15.93 -1.92 -12.81
C ASP A 216 -15.76 -0.51 -12.21
N VAL A 217 -14.51 -0.08 -12.03
CA VAL A 217 -14.15 1.27 -11.59
C VAL A 217 -13.07 1.80 -12.52
N ILE A 218 -13.29 2.97 -13.11
CA ILE A 218 -12.28 3.63 -13.94
C ILE A 218 -11.44 4.52 -13.05
N VAL A 219 -10.13 4.37 -13.12
CA VAL A 219 -9.16 5.17 -12.38
C VAL A 219 -8.32 5.96 -13.37
N ASN A 220 -8.30 7.28 -13.18
CA ASN A 220 -7.43 8.21 -13.89
C ASN A 220 -6.42 8.81 -12.93
N ILE A 221 -5.16 8.83 -13.34
CA ILE A 221 -4.04 9.36 -12.57
C ILE A 221 -3.35 10.43 -13.39
N GLU A 222 -3.37 11.65 -12.86
CA GLU A 222 -2.58 12.76 -13.37
C GLU A 222 -1.24 12.77 -12.63
N LEU A 223 -0.16 12.68 -13.40
CA LEU A 223 1.20 12.51 -12.93
C LEU A 223 2.07 13.63 -13.49
N GLN A 224 2.90 14.21 -12.64
CA GLN A 224 4.01 15.05 -13.05
C GLN A 224 5.29 14.21 -13.09
N SER A 225 6.01 14.23 -14.20
CA SER A 225 7.28 13.51 -14.38
C SER A 225 8.34 14.42 -14.99
N ALA A 226 9.58 14.34 -14.49
CA ALA A 226 10.73 15.04 -15.07
C ALA A 226 11.18 14.46 -16.42
N TYR A 227 10.66 13.28 -16.80
CA TYR A 227 11.13 12.50 -17.94
C TYR A 227 10.10 12.45 -19.06
N ALA A 228 10.57 12.51 -20.31
CA ALA A 228 9.72 12.44 -21.49
C ALA A 228 9.09 11.07 -21.72
N ASP A 229 9.82 10.01 -21.34
CA ASP A 229 9.45 8.62 -21.56
C ASP A 229 8.23 8.19 -20.72
N THR A 230 7.47 7.20 -21.20
CA THR A 230 6.33 6.64 -20.46
C THR A 230 6.76 5.98 -19.14
N ASP A 231 6.20 6.45 -18.03
CA ASP A 231 6.47 5.93 -16.69
C ASP A 231 5.77 4.58 -16.45
N PHE A 232 6.25 3.86 -15.45
CA PHE A 232 5.64 2.65 -14.93
C PHE A 232 4.65 3.02 -13.82
N VAL A 233 3.37 3.16 -14.20
CA VAL A 233 2.26 3.36 -13.26
C VAL A 233 1.48 2.07 -13.09
N SER A 234 1.28 1.64 -11.85
CA SER A 234 0.57 0.42 -11.52
C SER A 234 -0.32 0.58 -10.29
N LEU A 235 -1.35 -0.24 -10.21
CA LEU A 235 -2.19 -0.37 -9.02
C LEU A 235 -2.24 -1.83 -8.57
N THR A 236 -2.05 -2.02 -7.27
CA THR A 236 -2.10 -3.29 -6.56
C THR A 236 -3.27 -3.26 -5.57
N TRP A 237 -4.15 -4.27 -5.61
CA TRP A 237 -5.33 -4.34 -4.76
C TRP A 237 -5.73 -5.79 -4.46
N GLY A 238 -6.68 -5.97 -3.54
CA GLY A 238 -7.28 -7.29 -3.27
C GLY A 238 -6.63 -8.09 -2.14
N ALA A 239 -5.58 -7.59 -1.47
CA ALA A 239 -5.16 -8.20 -0.22
C ALA A 239 -6.19 -7.98 0.89
N LEU A 240 -6.44 -9.01 1.70
CA LEU A 240 -7.11 -8.94 2.99
C LEU A 240 -6.08 -9.19 4.10
N ARG A 241 -6.30 -8.57 5.27
CA ARG A 241 -5.54 -8.88 6.47
C ARG A 241 -5.82 -10.33 6.90
N GLY A 242 -4.76 -11.09 7.19
CA GLY A 242 -4.86 -12.43 7.80
C GLY A 242 -5.37 -13.57 6.92
N MET A 243 -5.55 -13.35 5.61
CA MET A 243 -5.94 -14.38 4.64
C MET A 243 -4.89 -14.50 3.51
N PRO A 244 -4.80 -15.65 2.83
CA PRO A 244 -3.97 -15.80 1.63
C PRO A 244 -4.25 -14.66 0.67
N HIS A 245 -3.20 -13.93 0.30
CA HIS A 245 -3.31 -12.67 -0.41
C HIS A 245 -3.65 -12.91 -1.88
N HIS A 246 -4.95 -12.88 -2.23
CA HIS A 246 -5.40 -12.79 -3.62
C HIS A 246 -5.22 -11.35 -4.13
N ARG A 247 -3.96 -10.97 -4.33
CA ARG A 247 -3.60 -9.67 -4.89
C ARG A 247 -3.68 -9.69 -6.40
N VAL A 248 -4.16 -8.59 -6.95
CA VAL A 248 -4.13 -8.30 -8.38
C VAL A 248 -3.28 -7.05 -8.55
N LYS A 249 -2.41 -7.07 -9.57
CA LYS A 249 -1.64 -5.91 -10.00
C LYS A 249 -1.96 -5.63 -11.46
N ARG A 250 -2.20 -4.36 -11.79
CA ARG A 250 -2.39 -3.90 -13.18
C ARG A 250 -1.56 -2.67 -13.45
N LYS A 251 -0.98 -2.62 -14.64
CA LYS A 251 -0.32 -1.44 -15.19
C LYS A 251 -1.39 -0.51 -15.79
N PHE A 252 -1.20 0.79 -15.70
CA PHE A 252 -2.04 1.77 -16.38
C PHE A 252 -1.54 2.01 -17.80
N ASP A 253 -2.45 2.45 -18.66
CA ASP A 253 -2.15 2.88 -20.02
C ASP A 253 -2.02 4.40 -20.06
N LEU A 254 -0.98 4.91 -20.73
CA LEU A 254 -0.78 6.34 -20.94
C LEU A 254 -1.81 6.84 -21.97
N VAL A 255 -2.59 7.85 -21.58
CA VAL A 255 -3.62 8.49 -22.41
C VAL A 255 -3.10 9.79 -23.03
N SER A 256 -2.39 10.61 -22.25
CA SER A 256 -1.80 11.87 -22.74
C SER A 256 -0.49 12.19 -22.03
N SER A 257 0.35 12.98 -22.69
CA SER A 257 1.62 13.50 -22.16
C SER A 257 1.87 14.87 -22.79
N GLU A 258 1.93 15.91 -21.97
CA GLU A 258 2.15 17.29 -22.41
C GLU A 258 3.31 17.92 -21.61
N PHE A 259 4.21 18.62 -22.28
CA PHE A 259 5.33 19.29 -21.62
C PHE A 259 4.95 20.74 -21.28
N ASP A 260 5.00 21.11 -20.01
CA ASP A 260 4.60 22.45 -19.52
C ASP A 260 5.75 23.48 -19.54
N GLY A 261 6.93 23.08 -20.00
CA GLY A 261 8.16 23.88 -19.98
C GLY A 261 9.15 23.46 -18.90
N THR A 262 8.72 22.70 -17.90
CA THR A 262 9.57 22.16 -16.82
C THR A 262 9.38 20.66 -16.65
N TYR A 263 8.14 20.19 -16.60
CA TYR A 263 7.77 18.79 -16.40
C TYR A 263 6.84 18.29 -17.51
N TYR A 264 6.75 16.96 -17.61
CA TYR A 264 5.76 16.28 -18.42
C TYR A 264 4.54 15.97 -17.54
N GLN A 265 3.41 16.57 -17.88
CA GLN A 265 2.10 16.29 -17.30
C GLN A 265 1.48 15.12 -18.07
N LYS A 266 1.28 14.00 -17.39
CA LYS A 266 0.85 12.74 -17.99
C LYS A 266 -0.44 12.26 -17.36
N ILE A 267 -1.34 11.73 -18.19
CA ILE A 267 -2.58 11.13 -17.73
C ILE A 267 -2.55 9.63 -18.03
N TYR A 268 -2.72 8.83 -16.98
CA TYR A 268 -2.78 7.38 -17.05
C TYR A 268 -4.19 6.92 -16.70
N GLN A 269 -4.71 5.93 -17.42
CA GLN A 269 -6.05 5.38 -17.20
C GLN A 269 -6.00 3.85 -17.07
N GLN A 270 -6.85 3.31 -16.21
CA GLN A 270 -7.13 1.88 -16.15
C GLN A 270 -8.56 1.60 -15.66
N THR A 271 -9.17 0.53 -16.18
CA THR A 271 -10.42 -0.01 -15.66
C THR A 271 -10.13 -1.22 -14.77
N LEU A 272 -10.63 -1.18 -13.55
CA LEU A 272 -10.38 -2.19 -12.53
C LEU A 272 -11.67 -2.91 -12.16
N LYS A 273 -11.56 -4.21 -11.86
CA LYS A 273 -12.64 -4.98 -11.27
C LYS A 273 -12.44 -5.16 -9.78
N THR A 274 -13.45 -4.83 -9.00
CA THR A 274 -13.43 -5.08 -7.56
C THR A 274 -13.43 -6.57 -7.26
N HIS A 275 -12.89 -6.92 -6.09
CA HIS A 275 -12.73 -8.32 -5.70
C HIS A 275 -14.11 -9.00 -5.45
N PHE A 276 -14.19 -10.31 -5.60
CA PHE A 276 -15.45 -11.05 -5.39
C PHE A 276 -15.76 -11.33 -3.90
N ILE A 277 -14.72 -11.42 -3.06
CA ILE A 277 -14.84 -11.65 -1.62
C ILE A 277 -15.11 -10.31 -0.92
N PRO A 278 -16.20 -10.20 -0.13
CA PRO A 278 -16.49 -9.02 0.69
C PRO A 278 -15.39 -8.68 1.69
N GLY A 279 -15.38 -7.43 2.14
CA GLY A 279 -14.48 -6.98 3.21
C GLY A 279 -13.75 -5.67 2.90
N PHE A 280 -13.06 -5.18 3.93
CA PHE A 280 -12.28 -3.95 3.89
C PHE A 280 -10.89 -4.17 3.28
N ARG A 281 -10.47 -3.29 2.39
CA ARG A 281 -9.26 -3.44 1.56
C ARG A 281 -8.61 -2.09 1.29
N HIS A 282 -7.37 -2.13 0.80
CA HIS A 282 -6.72 -0.99 0.17
C HIS A 282 -6.36 -1.28 -1.28
N ALA A 283 -6.46 -0.26 -2.11
CA ALA A 283 -5.75 -0.18 -3.37
C ALA A 283 -4.50 0.69 -3.16
N VAL A 284 -3.41 0.35 -3.82
CA VAL A 284 -2.15 1.10 -3.75
C VAL A 284 -1.71 1.37 -5.18
N ILE A 285 -1.52 2.64 -5.49
CA ILE A 285 -0.98 3.12 -6.75
C ILE A 285 0.50 3.38 -6.53
N ASN A 286 1.31 2.93 -7.47
CA ASN A 286 2.75 3.16 -7.51
C ASN A 286 3.10 3.74 -8.87
N ALA A 287 3.79 4.87 -8.88
CA ALA A 287 4.31 5.52 -10.07
C ALA A 287 5.84 5.59 -9.99
N MET A 288 6.52 5.01 -10.97
CA MET A 288 7.98 5.00 -11.09
C MET A 288 8.39 5.45 -12.50
N PRO A 289 9.41 6.30 -12.68
CA PRO A 289 9.94 6.63 -14.00
C PRO A 289 10.43 5.38 -14.74
N LYS A 290 10.41 5.43 -16.07
CA LYS A 290 10.86 4.31 -16.92
C LYS A 290 12.25 3.81 -16.52
N GLN A 291 13.21 4.71 -16.33
CA GLN A 291 14.58 4.35 -15.99
C GLN A 291 14.69 3.49 -14.72
N VAL A 292 13.82 3.67 -13.73
CA VAL A 292 13.80 2.86 -12.49
C VAL A 292 13.58 1.37 -12.80
N VAL A 293 12.81 1.09 -13.85
CA VAL A 293 12.38 -0.26 -14.22
C VAL A 293 13.21 -0.86 -15.36
N PHE A 294 13.74 -0.05 -16.27
CA PHE A 294 14.41 -0.50 -17.50
C PHE A 294 15.94 -0.36 -17.48
N ASP A 295 16.48 0.35 -16.50
CA ASP A 295 17.92 0.46 -16.24
C ASP A 295 18.21 -0.22 -14.90
N ASP A 296 19.31 -0.95 -14.77
CA ASP A 296 19.68 -1.66 -13.56
C ASP A 296 20.49 -0.80 -12.57
N ALA A 297 21.06 0.31 -13.02
CA ALA A 297 21.90 1.20 -12.23
C ALA A 297 21.13 2.38 -11.60
N SER A 298 20.00 2.77 -12.17
CA SER A 298 19.19 3.89 -11.68
C SER A 298 18.66 3.65 -10.26
N GLU A 299 18.73 4.69 -9.42
CA GLU A 299 18.11 4.67 -8.08
C GLU A 299 16.59 4.56 -8.16
N VAL A 300 15.95 4.05 -7.12
CA VAL A 300 14.49 3.90 -7.11
C VAL A 300 13.83 5.24 -6.80
N GLU A 301 13.12 5.75 -7.81
CA GLU A 301 12.21 6.89 -7.68
C GLU A 301 10.77 6.36 -7.71
N LEU A 302 10.00 6.68 -6.66
CA LEU A 302 8.65 6.17 -6.49
C LEU A 302 7.77 7.22 -5.82
N ASN A 303 6.56 7.40 -6.35
CA ASN A 303 5.46 8.07 -5.65
C ASN A 303 4.27 7.10 -5.55
N SER A 304 3.64 7.04 -4.39
CA SER A 304 2.62 6.05 -4.06
C SER A 304 1.45 6.65 -3.32
N TRP A 305 0.24 6.40 -3.79
CA TRP A 305 -0.99 6.76 -3.06
C TRP A 305 -1.76 5.50 -2.71
N GLY A 306 -2.30 5.43 -1.50
CA GLY A 306 -3.19 4.34 -1.11
C GLY A 306 -4.62 4.84 -0.92
N MET A 307 -5.58 3.96 -1.19
CA MET A 307 -7.00 4.27 -1.06
C MET A 307 -7.75 3.14 -0.35
N PRO A 308 -8.40 3.40 0.80
CA PRO A 308 -9.29 2.44 1.42
C PRO A 308 -10.57 2.24 0.60
N TYR A 309 -11.08 1.02 0.58
CA TYR A 309 -12.40 0.70 0.04
C TYR A 309 -13.00 -0.54 0.71
N ALA A 310 -14.30 -0.74 0.57
CA ALA A 310 -14.99 -1.94 1.01
C ALA A 310 -15.73 -2.62 -0.15
N VAL A 311 -15.86 -3.94 -0.08
CA VAL A 311 -16.65 -4.75 -1.01
C VAL A 311 -17.83 -5.38 -0.28
N ARG A 312 -19.05 -5.30 -0.84
CA ARG A 312 -20.28 -5.94 -0.35
C ARG A 312 -20.76 -7.08 -1.24
#